data_AF-A0AAP2ZBM2-F1
#
_entry.id   AF-A0AAP2ZBM2-F1
#
_cell.length_a   1.000
_cell.length_b   1.000
_cell.length_c   1.000
_cell.angle_alpha   90.00
_cell.angle_beta   90.00
_cell.angle_gamma   90.00
#
_symmetry.space_group_name_H-M   'P 1'
#
loop_
_entity.id
_entity.type
_entity.pdbx_description
1 polymer ?
#
loop_
_entity_poly.entity_id
_entity_poly.type
_entity_poly.pdbx_seq_one_letter_code
_entity_poly.pdbx_strand_id
1 'polypeptide(L)'
;MSDEFYLKNGDTSPVLLAILSDEDGEPVDLVESDVWLRLQEPRGGETVIESGVTVTDPEEGRVHYHWGALEDDRNLSGRYRADFVVEYPDGAQETFPNDGFHDVVITD
;
A
#
# COMPACT_ATOMS: atom_id res chain seq x y z
N MET A 1 -5.93 14.23 -6.08
CA MET A 1 -4.62 14.28 -6.78
C MET A 1 -4.13 12.86 -6.77
N SER A 2 -3.89 12.24 -7.93
CA SER A 2 -3.42 10.86 -7.98
C SER A 2 -1.95 10.85 -7.61
N ASP A 3 -1.59 10.36 -6.43
CA ASP A 3 -0.19 10.15 -6.04
C ASP A 3 0.38 9.00 -6.88
N GLU A 4 1.11 9.34 -7.94
CA GLU A 4 1.82 8.41 -8.81
C GLU A 4 3.22 8.13 -8.23
N PHE A 5 3.46 6.89 -7.79
CA PHE A 5 4.75 6.44 -7.29
C PHE A 5 5.57 5.79 -8.41
N TYR A 6 6.83 6.17 -8.55
CA TYR A 6 7.74 5.63 -9.57
C TYR A 6 8.89 4.88 -8.91
N LEU A 7 9.03 3.60 -9.25
CA LEU A 7 10.13 2.73 -8.79
C LEU A 7 10.81 2.06 -9.98
N LYS A 8 12.12 1.81 -9.86
CA LYS A 8 12.83 0.97 -10.82
C LYS A 8 12.80 -0.50 -10.42
N ASN A 9 12.67 -1.40 -11.39
CA ASN A 9 12.69 -2.84 -11.15
C ASN A 9 14.01 -3.25 -10.45
N GLY A 10 13.90 -3.99 -9.34
CA GLY A 10 15.04 -4.43 -8.54
C GLY A 10 15.55 -3.43 -7.49
N ASP A 11 14.99 -2.21 -7.44
CA ASP A 11 15.30 -1.27 -6.37
C ASP A 11 14.49 -1.59 -5.11
N THR A 12 15.15 -1.63 -3.96
CA THR A 12 14.50 -1.75 -2.65
C THR A 12 14.32 -0.38 -1.99
N SER A 13 14.67 0.70 -2.69
CA SER A 13 14.56 2.07 -2.21
C SER A 13 14.18 3.03 -3.35
N PRO A 14 13.26 3.98 -3.13
CA PRO A 14 12.60 4.31 -1.87
C PRO A 14 11.52 3.29 -1.45
N VAL A 15 11.26 3.22 -0.15
CA VAL A 15 10.11 2.49 0.39
C VAL A 15 8.81 3.18 -0.04
N LEU A 16 7.73 2.40 -0.21
CA LEU A 16 6.41 2.97 -0.43
C LEU A 16 5.88 3.47 0.92
N LEU A 17 5.99 4.77 1.17
CA LEU A 17 5.45 5.42 2.36
C LEU A 17 4.04 5.93 2.04
N ALA A 18 3.07 5.56 2.85
CA ALA A 18 1.70 6.02 2.75
C ALA A 18 1.20 6.48 4.12
N ILE A 19 0.32 7.49 4.09
CA ILE A 19 -0.40 7.95 5.27
C ILE A 19 -1.85 7.57 5.03
N LEU A 20 -2.38 6.70 5.89
CA LEU A 20 -3.76 6.27 5.84
C LEU A 20 -4.60 7.34 6.53
N SER A 21 -5.46 7.98 5.73
CA SER A 21 -6.35 9.02 6.19
C SER A 21 -7.77 8.73 5.70
N ASP A 22 -8.74 9.06 6.54
CA ASP A 22 -10.15 8.82 6.29
C ASP A 22 -10.74 9.80 5.26
N GLU A 23 -12.03 9.67 4.94
CA GLU A 23 -12.72 10.52 3.95
C GLU A 23 -12.66 12.03 4.29
N ASP A 24 -12.56 12.37 5.57
CA ASP A 24 -12.37 13.74 6.07
C ASP A 24 -10.90 14.22 6.01
N GLY A 25 -9.97 13.36 5.59
CA GLY A 25 -8.53 13.64 5.55
C GLY A 25 -7.84 13.59 6.92
N GLU A 26 -8.53 13.05 7.93
CA GLU A 26 -7.97 12.80 9.26
C GLU A 26 -7.16 11.50 9.26
N PRO A 27 -5.96 11.47 9.88
CA PRO A 27 -5.17 10.25 9.98
C PRO A 27 -5.94 9.19 10.79
N VAL A 28 -5.88 7.96 10.31
CA VAL A 28 -6.55 6.82 10.93
C VAL A 28 -5.65 6.24 12.02
N ASP A 29 -6.25 5.92 13.16
CA ASP A 29 -5.55 5.24 14.24
C ASP A 29 -5.41 3.74 13.92
N LEU A 30 -4.17 3.28 13.77
CA LEU A 30 -3.81 1.90 13.42
C LEU A 30 -3.30 1.13 14.66
N VAL A 31 -3.61 1.59 15.88
CA VAL A 31 -3.15 0.92 17.10
C VAL A 31 -3.76 -0.48 17.16
N GLU A 32 -2.89 -1.47 17.38
CA GLU A 32 -3.28 -2.90 17.41
C GLU A 32 -4.02 -3.38 16.14
N SER A 33 -3.83 -2.69 15.02
CA SER A 33 -4.44 -3.03 13.73
C SER A 33 -3.45 -3.76 12.82
N ASP A 34 -3.93 -4.74 12.09
CA ASP A 34 -3.15 -5.46 11.09
C ASP A 34 -3.27 -4.75 9.74
N VAL A 35 -2.13 -4.41 9.12
CA VAL A 35 -2.11 -3.69 7.84
C VAL A 35 -1.32 -4.45 6.80
N TRP A 36 -1.88 -4.56 5.61
CA TRP A 36 -1.20 -5.16 4.47
C TRP A 36 -1.42 -4.36 3.19
N LEU A 37 -0.42 -4.41 2.32
CA LEU A 37 -0.45 -3.87 0.99
C LEU A 37 -1.04 -4.92 0.06
N ARG A 38 -2.07 -4.53 -0.69
CA ARG A 38 -2.63 -5.29 -1.78
C ARG A 38 -2.32 -4.57 -3.09
N LEU A 39 -1.41 -5.15 -3.88
CA LEU A 39 -1.08 -4.68 -5.21
C LEU A 39 -1.94 -5.42 -6.24
N GLN A 40 -2.64 -4.69 -7.10
CA GLN A 40 -3.54 -5.23 -8.09
C GLN A 40 -3.21 -4.77 -9.51
N GLU A 41 -3.55 -5.59 -10.50
CA GLU A 41 -3.44 -5.18 -11.90
C GLU A 41 -4.50 -4.11 -12.25
N PRO A 42 -4.13 -3.04 -12.97
CA PRO A 42 -5.05 -1.97 -13.34
C PRO A 42 -6.11 -2.43 -14.35
N ARG A 43 -5.87 -3.54 -15.05
CA ARG A 43 -6.75 -4.14 -16.05
C ARG A 43 -7.24 -5.52 -15.62
N GLY A 44 -7.88 -5.60 -14.47
CA GLY A 44 -8.49 -6.85 -14.01
C GLY A 44 -8.84 -6.87 -12.54
N GLY A 45 -8.14 -6.08 -11.72
CA GLY A 45 -8.29 -6.16 -10.26
C GLY A 45 -7.79 -7.49 -9.70
N GLU A 46 -6.92 -8.20 -10.44
CA GLU A 46 -6.28 -9.40 -9.93
C GLU A 46 -5.18 -8.97 -8.95
N THR A 47 -5.22 -9.52 -7.73
CA THR A 47 -4.18 -9.29 -6.72
C THR A 47 -2.90 -9.99 -7.14
N VAL A 48 -1.87 -9.18 -7.39
CA VAL A 48 -0.53 -9.63 -7.79
C VAL A 48 0.35 -9.83 -6.55
N ILE A 49 0.26 -8.90 -5.61
CA ILE A 49 1.00 -8.96 -4.34
C ILE A 49 0.03 -8.71 -3.20
N GLU A 50 0.15 -9.52 -2.16
CA GLU A 50 -0.45 -9.26 -0.86
C GLU A 50 0.62 -9.47 0.20
N SER A 51 0.96 -8.43 0.93
CA SER A 51 2.10 -8.48 1.85
C SER A 51 1.92 -7.52 3.02
N GLY A 52 2.27 -7.97 4.22
CA GLY A 52 2.21 -7.15 5.42
C GLY A 52 3.08 -5.90 5.29
N VAL A 53 2.57 -4.77 5.76
CA VAL A 53 3.34 -3.51 5.82
C VAL A 53 3.85 -3.29 7.24
N THR A 54 4.87 -2.46 7.37
CA THR A 54 5.29 -2.01 8.70
C THR A 54 4.54 -0.73 9.04
N VAL A 55 3.96 -0.66 10.23
CA VAL A 55 3.36 0.57 10.76
C VAL A 55 4.46 1.34 11.47
N THR A 56 4.79 2.53 10.98
CA THR A 56 5.86 3.36 11.60
C THR A 56 5.27 4.30 12.65
N ASP A 57 4.05 4.80 12.41
CA ASP A 57 3.34 5.67 13.33
C ASP A 57 1.85 5.31 13.32
N PRO A 58 1.37 4.52 14.30
CA PRO A 58 -0.02 4.07 14.31
C PRO A 58 -1.00 5.21 14.63
N GLU A 59 -0.60 6.20 15.43
CA GLU A 59 -1.47 7.33 15.83
C GLU A 59 -1.67 8.32 14.66
N GLU A 60 -0.67 8.45 13.78
CA GLU A 60 -0.74 9.27 12.56
C GLU A 60 -1.07 8.44 11.29
N GLY A 61 -1.44 7.17 11.41
CA GLY A 61 -1.80 6.32 10.26
C GLY A 61 -0.65 6.07 9.27
N ARG A 62 0.61 6.21 9.68
CA ARG A 62 1.77 6.10 8.79
C ARG A 62 2.25 4.67 8.65
N VAL A 63 2.28 4.21 7.41
CA VAL A 63 2.77 2.89 7.03
C VAL A 63 3.85 2.99 5.97
N HIS A 64 4.75 2.02 5.98
CA HIS A 64 5.71 1.86 4.90
C HIS A 64 5.82 0.40 4.46
N TYR A 65 5.83 0.20 3.15
CA TYR A 65 6.11 -1.07 2.54
C TYR A 65 7.52 -1.08 1.95
N HIS A 66 8.29 -2.10 2.33
CA HIS A 66 9.64 -2.30 1.84
C HIS A 66 9.61 -3.28 0.66
N TRP A 67 9.90 -2.75 -0.54
CA TRP A 67 10.06 -3.52 -1.77
C TRP A 67 11.11 -4.64 -1.58
N GLY A 68 10.86 -5.80 -2.16
CA GLY A 68 11.70 -6.98 -2.07
C GLY A 68 11.45 -7.87 -0.85
N ALA A 69 10.40 -7.62 -0.07
CA ALA A 69 9.93 -8.55 0.96
C ALA A 69 9.45 -9.88 0.36
N LEU A 70 8.91 -9.85 -0.87
CA LEU A 70 8.55 -11.03 -1.67
C LEU A 70 9.51 -11.21 -2.85
N GLU A 71 9.61 -12.43 -3.38
CA GLU A 71 10.39 -12.71 -4.58
C GLU A 71 9.73 -12.13 -5.83
N ASP A 72 8.40 -12.20 -5.92
CA ASP A 72 7.59 -11.64 -7.01
C ASP A 72 7.76 -10.13 -7.19
N ASP A 73 8.01 -9.41 -6.10
CA ASP A 73 8.22 -7.96 -6.07
C ASP A 73 9.36 -7.50 -6.99
N ARG A 74 10.42 -8.31 -7.09
CA ARG A 74 11.60 -8.01 -7.92
C ARG A 74 11.38 -8.26 -9.41
N ASN A 75 10.27 -8.88 -9.80
CA ASN A 75 9.96 -9.20 -11.19
C ASN A 75 8.71 -8.47 -11.70
N LEU A 76 8.24 -7.47 -10.97
CA LEU A 76 7.15 -6.62 -11.41
C LEU A 76 7.65 -5.53 -12.35
N SER A 77 6.98 -5.35 -13.47
CA SER A 77 7.20 -4.25 -14.40
C SER A 77 5.87 -3.86 -15.03
N GLY A 78 5.54 -2.57 -14.98
CA GLY A 78 4.25 -2.06 -15.41
C GLY A 78 3.60 -1.13 -14.40
N ARG A 79 2.32 -0.84 -14.63
CA ARG A 79 1.50 -0.03 -13.72
C ARG A 79 0.66 -0.95 -12.87
N TYR A 80 0.54 -0.64 -11.59
CA TYR A 80 -0.21 -1.39 -10.60
C TYR A 80 -1.00 -0.44 -9.72
N ARG A 81 -2.02 -0.98 -9.06
CA ARG A 81 -2.83 -0.27 -8.06
C ARG A 81 -2.48 -0.79 -6.69
N ALA A 82 -2.03 0.09 -5.82
CA ALA A 82 -1.75 -0.22 -4.43
C ALA A 82 -2.93 0.23 -3.57
N ASP A 83 -3.50 -0.73 -2.84
CA ASP A 83 -4.45 -0.49 -1.76
C ASP A 83 -3.84 -0.98 -0.44
N PHE A 84 -4.04 -0.22 0.64
CA PHE A 84 -3.68 -0.62 1.98
C PHE A 84 -4.94 -1.11 2.68
N VAL A 85 -4.95 -2.38 3.06
CA VAL A 85 -6.07 -2.97 3.78
C VAL A 85 -5.70 -3.03 5.25
N VAL A 86 -6.58 -2.48 6.08
CA VAL A 86 -6.46 -2.41 7.53
C VAL A 86 -7.53 -3.30 8.13
N GLU A 87 -7.15 -4.22 9.01
CA GLU A 87 -8.04 -4.97 9.88
C GLU A 87 -7.90 -4.45 11.31
N TYR A 88 -8.99 -3.88 11.81
CA TYR A 88 -9.09 -3.35 13.16
C TYR A 88 -9.33 -4.49 14.17
N PRO A 89 -8.97 -4.29 15.45
CA PRO A 89 -9.17 -5.29 16.50
C PRO A 89 -10.64 -5.68 16.71
N ASP A 90 -11.58 -4.81 16.35
CA ASP A 90 -13.03 -5.10 16.36
C ASP A 90 -13.50 -6.02 15.21
N GLY A 91 -12.58 -6.43 14.32
CA GLY A 91 -12.85 -7.24 13.13
C GLY A 91 -13.42 -6.44 11.95
N ALA A 92 -13.46 -5.12 12.06
CA ALA A 92 -13.78 -4.25 10.94
C ALA A 92 -12.58 -4.21 9.98
N GLN A 93 -12.87 -4.20 8.67
CA GLN A 93 -11.86 -4.11 7.64
C GLN A 93 -12.11 -2.87 6.79
N GLU A 94 -11.05 -2.10 6.55
CA GLU A 94 -11.09 -0.87 5.77
C GLU A 94 -9.97 -0.87 4.73
N THR A 95 -10.20 -0.24 3.59
CA THR A 95 -9.27 -0.24 2.46
C THR A 95 -8.97 1.18 2.05
N PHE A 96 -7.71 1.54 2.11
CA PHE A 96 -7.21 2.87 1.83
C PHE A 96 -6.44 2.90 0.51
N PRO A 97 -6.63 3.96 -0.30
CA PRO A 97 -7.51 5.10 -0.04
C PRO A 97 -9.01 4.76 -0.23
N ASN A 98 -9.89 5.36 0.59
CA ASN A 98 -11.35 5.20 0.50
C ASN A 98 -11.91 5.67 -0.86
N ASP A 99 -11.25 6.66 -1.48
CA ASP A 99 -11.54 7.12 -2.84
C ASP A 99 -10.29 6.94 -3.74
N GLY A 100 -10.38 5.99 -4.67
CA GLY A 100 -9.35 5.76 -5.68
C GLY A 100 -8.40 4.62 -5.35
N PHE A 101 -7.11 4.81 -5.69
CA PHE A 101 -6.02 3.86 -5.49
C PHE A 101 -4.69 4.61 -5.64
N HIS A 102 -3.62 4.08 -5.05
CA HIS A 102 -2.28 4.57 -5.33
C HIS A 102 -1.77 3.95 -6.65
N ASP A 103 -1.41 4.78 -7.62
CA ASP A 103 -0.84 4.32 -8.89
C ASP A 103 0.65 4.05 -8.68
N VAL A 104 1.06 2.80 -8.76
CA VAL A 104 2.46 2.38 -8.64
C VAL A 104 2.97 1.99 -10.01
N VAL A 105 3.97 2.71 -10.50
CA VAL A 105 4.60 2.45 -11.79
C VAL A 105 6.02 1.93 -11.57
N ILE A 106 6.24 0.67 -11.95
CA ILE A 106 7.54 0.02 -11.87
C ILE A 106 8.14 -0.06 -13.28
N THR A 107 9.23 0.66 -13.51
CA THR A 107 9.94 0.72 -14.80
C THR A 107 11.27 -0.04 -14.75
N ASP A 108 11.69 -0.65 -15.86
CA ASP A 108 13.06 -1.18 -16.03
C ASP A 108 14.13 -0.06 -15.96
#